data_AF-A0A970RPU4-F1
#
_entry.id   AF-A0A970RPU4-F1
#
_cell.length_a   1.000
_cell.length_b   1.000
_cell.length_c   1.000
_cell.angle_alpha   90.00
_cell.angle_beta   90.00
_cell.angle_gamma   90.00
#
_symmetry.space_group_name_H-M   'P 1'
#
loop_
_entity.id
_entity.type
_entity.pdbx_description
1 polymer ?
#
loop_
_entity_poly.entity_id
_entity_poly.type
_entity_poly.pdbx_seq_one_letter_code
_entity_poly.pdbx_strand_id
1 'polypeptide(L)'
;MKKSVRKIVCGVLCIVMLASVAAAAAACSGKGYDKTIVYLGDSIAEGILGPSPFSERDSYCYYAIVGRVNNYRYVNCSVSGDTTVWMYNRLVGDSTRDKIRRYWISEADIIHISILGNDLLGGDVGQTAYEAAREEYDNIDRMIDRATQYFTLCIEKVKELNPDAVLMVNTVYNPLDAATTLLTPARKQRLLDALNGDASRIRTVGTYLLNRLNSVIYDYLDKHPDAFEVIDAYTAFDNKYKENYDEGVALIYDDWLHPSNEGHAVMASLIQDKLISLGLARKRPALRQYKKIRNEQLERLFADTEVDVKAASKAVRRAKSFTDVSEAYFKAVRGITPIYAGKEVTPKKGEIFKEDTVFKLESIKLDGKELNIASLIGGGDGGDSSLFDKEQSGFYFNADGTFSLKLVPDKSTLFLANVGLAAIIGNGLDISGALGKGGNFDTGIEVYINNLFPGFDLSDLPKIVELVKSVGININLDFENKYIKALTDSLAANLIIPKGFMIPQDFSVELKGYYYIERNGNFTNIYMGVNNVAEDGYPFLFATLHTDGNGTQWVETAIEVSKIVVTGR
;
A
#
# COMPACT_ATOMS: atom_id res chain seq x y z
N MET A 1 -56.79 23.06 -33.65
CA MET A 1 -56.14 21.81 -33.18
C MET A 1 -56.36 21.66 -31.68
N LYS A 2 -56.96 20.54 -31.26
CA LYS A 2 -57.67 20.39 -29.98
C LYS A 2 -56.71 20.18 -28.79
N LYS A 3 -57.07 20.74 -27.62
CA LYS A 3 -56.40 20.60 -26.29
C LYS A 3 -55.93 19.16 -25.95
N SER A 4 -56.55 18.15 -26.56
CA SER A 4 -56.21 16.74 -26.45
C SER A 4 -54.83 16.37 -27.02
N VAL A 5 -54.39 16.99 -28.12
CA VAL A 5 -53.08 16.69 -28.74
C VAL A 5 -51.92 17.23 -27.87
N ARG A 6 -52.12 18.38 -27.23
CA ARG A 6 -51.13 18.99 -26.30
C ARG A 6 -50.92 18.14 -25.04
N LYS A 7 -51.98 17.52 -24.51
CA LYS A 7 -51.90 16.61 -23.35
C LYS A 7 -51.22 15.28 -23.68
N ILE A 8 -51.45 14.75 -24.88
CA ILE A 8 -50.80 13.51 -25.35
C ILE A 8 -49.31 13.75 -25.64
N VAL A 9 -48.95 14.88 -26.27
CA VAL A 9 -47.55 15.26 -26.51
C VAL A 9 -46.80 15.54 -25.20
N CYS A 10 -47.42 16.22 -24.22
CA CYS A 10 -46.83 16.38 -22.88
C CYS A 10 -46.71 15.06 -22.11
N GLY A 11 -47.69 14.15 -22.24
CA GLY A 11 -47.62 12.82 -21.61
C GLY A 11 -46.51 11.94 -22.18
N VAL A 12 -46.33 11.94 -23.50
CA VAL A 12 -45.24 11.21 -24.17
C VAL A 12 -43.88 11.84 -23.86
N LEU A 13 -43.78 13.18 -23.81
CA LEU A 13 -42.55 13.86 -23.38
C LEU A 13 -42.19 13.56 -21.92
N CYS A 14 -43.16 13.52 -21.00
CA CYS A 14 -42.92 13.15 -19.61
C CYS A 14 -42.50 11.68 -19.45
N ILE A 15 -43.05 10.76 -20.25
CA ILE A 15 -42.65 9.34 -20.24
C ILE A 15 -41.25 9.17 -20.83
N VAL A 16 -40.91 9.90 -21.89
CA VAL A 16 -39.54 9.92 -22.46
C VAL A 16 -38.56 10.56 -21.46
N MET A 17 -38.96 11.62 -20.75
CA MET A 17 -38.14 12.26 -19.71
C MET A 17 -37.92 11.33 -18.51
N LEU A 18 -38.97 10.63 -18.05
CA LEU A 18 -38.88 9.64 -16.97
C LEU A 18 -38.06 8.41 -17.39
N ALA A 19 -38.16 7.96 -18.64
CA ALA A 19 -37.34 6.88 -19.18
C ALA A 19 -35.87 7.31 -19.33
N SER A 20 -35.59 8.57 -19.69
CA SER A 20 -34.23 9.12 -19.72
C SER A 20 -33.65 9.40 -18.33
N VAL A 21 -34.48 9.71 -17.33
CA VAL A 21 -34.06 9.85 -15.93
C VAL A 21 -33.83 8.47 -15.29
N ALA A 22 -34.62 7.45 -15.65
CA ALA A 22 -34.36 6.06 -15.25
C ALA A 22 -33.12 5.48 -15.95
N ALA A 23 -32.87 5.83 -17.22
CA ALA A 23 -31.64 5.47 -17.94
C ALA A 23 -30.42 6.25 -17.44
N ALA A 24 -30.57 7.51 -16.99
CA ALA A 24 -29.51 8.28 -16.35
C ALA A 24 -29.24 7.80 -14.90
N ALA A 25 -30.26 7.35 -14.16
CA ALA A 25 -30.09 6.72 -12.85
C ALA A 25 -29.46 5.32 -12.97
N ALA A 26 -29.71 4.59 -14.07
CA ALA A 26 -29.02 3.34 -14.40
C ALA A 26 -27.61 3.55 -15.03
N ALA A 27 -27.33 4.74 -15.59
CA ALA A 27 -26.00 5.13 -16.07
C ALA A 27 -25.13 5.82 -14.99
N CYS A 28 -25.75 6.27 -13.89
CA CYS A 28 -25.08 6.80 -12.70
C CYS A 28 -25.05 5.79 -11.53
N SER A 29 -25.43 4.53 -11.74
CA SER A 29 -25.08 3.48 -10.78
C SER A 29 -23.59 3.20 -10.94
N GLY A 30 -22.79 3.55 -9.92
CA GLY A 30 -21.41 3.08 -9.81
C GLY A 30 -21.34 1.59 -10.13
N LYS A 31 -20.24 1.13 -10.75
CA LYS A 31 -20.07 -0.27 -11.17
C LYS A 31 -20.63 -1.21 -10.10
N GLY A 32 -21.68 -1.96 -10.45
CA GLY A 32 -22.17 -3.02 -9.60
C GLY A 32 -21.04 -4.02 -9.42
N TYR A 33 -20.60 -4.22 -8.20
CA TYR A 33 -19.59 -5.21 -7.87
C TYR A 33 -20.25 -6.58 -7.73
N ASP A 34 -19.59 -7.62 -8.24
CA ASP A 34 -20.13 -8.99 -8.19
C ASP A 34 -20.11 -9.53 -6.75
N LYS A 35 -19.09 -9.14 -5.96
CA LYS A 35 -18.86 -9.50 -4.55
C LYS A 35 -18.03 -8.44 -3.83
N THR A 36 -18.02 -8.48 -2.50
CA THR A 36 -17.09 -7.74 -1.64
C THR A 36 -16.05 -8.69 -1.03
N ILE A 37 -14.76 -8.37 -1.21
CA ILE A 37 -13.64 -9.05 -0.57
C ILE A 37 -12.88 -8.08 0.35
N VAL A 38 -12.69 -8.47 1.60
CA VAL A 38 -11.96 -7.69 2.61
C VAL A 38 -10.63 -8.35 2.93
N TYR A 39 -9.56 -7.57 2.91
CA TYR A 39 -8.22 -8.03 3.27
C TYR A 39 -7.83 -7.50 4.65
N LEU A 40 -7.40 -8.41 5.53
CA LEU A 40 -6.83 -8.12 6.83
C LEU A 40 -5.41 -8.66 6.88
N GLY A 41 -4.52 -7.99 7.60
CA GLY A 41 -3.14 -8.45 7.67
C GLY A 41 -2.13 -7.37 7.95
N ASP A 42 -0.89 -7.69 7.63
CA ASP A 42 0.28 -6.84 7.79
C ASP A 42 0.71 -6.14 6.49
N SER A 43 2.00 -5.78 6.37
CA SER A 43 2.58 -5.08 5.22
C SER A 43 2.53 -5.89 3.93
N ILE A 44 2.51 -7.22 4.02
CA ILE A 44 2.39 -8.11 2.86
C ILE A 44 0.98 -7.99 2.27
N ALA A 45 -0.05 -7.97 3.12
CA ALA A 45 -1.42 -7.77 2.68
C ALA A 45 -1.73 -6.32 2.31
N GLU A 46 -1.12 -5.36 3.00
CA GLU A 46 -1.19 -3.96 2.61
C GLU A 46 -0.53 -3.75 1.25
N GLY A 47 0.54 -4.47 0.92
CA GLY A 47 1.28 -4.31 -0.34
C GLY A 47 1.85 -2.89 -0.47
N ILE A 48 2.29 -2.29 0.65
CA ILE A 48 2.94 -0.98 0.65
C ILE A 48 4.39 -1.05 0.17
N LEU A 49 5.02 -2.21 0.36
CA LEU A 49 6.36 -2.58 -0.06
C LEU A 49 6.30 -3.87 -0.86
N GLY A 50 7.17 -4.02 -1.87
CA GLY A 50 7.13 -5.13 -2.83
C GLY A 50 6.65 -4.72 -4.22
N PRO A 51 5.42 -4.19 -4.36
CA PRO A 51 4.89 -3.66 -5.61
C PRO A 51 5.68 -2.45 -6.11
N SER A 52 6.19 -2.53 -7.34
CA SER A 52 7.05 -1.52 -7.94
C SER A 52 6.77 -1.30 -9.43
N PRO A 53 6.74 -0.04 -9.93
CA PRO A 53 6.83 1.21 -9.17
C PRO A 53 5.61 1.41 -8.26
N PHE A 54 5.72 2.22 -7.22
CA PHE A 54 4.62 2.42 -6.25
C PHE A 54 3.33 2.94 -6.90
N SER A 55 3.45 3.70 -7.99
CA SER A 55 2.31 4.12 -8.82
C SER A 55 1.50 2.94 -9.39
N GLU A 56 2.13 1.79 -9.59
CA GLU A 56 1.52 0.56 -10.12
C GLU A 56 1.10 -0.43 -9.03
N ARG A 57 1.07 0.00 -7.76
CA ARG A 57 0.74 -0.86 -6.62
C ARG A 57 -0.53 -1.68 -6.86
N ASP A 58 -1.63 -1.06 -7.25
CA ASP A 58 -2.92 -1.74 -7.51
C ASP A 58 -2.92 -2.61 -8.80
N SER A 59 -1.86 -2.55 -9.61
CA SER A 59 -1.64 -3.42 -10.77
C SER A 59 -0.66 -4.57 -10.49
N TYR A 60 0.00 -4.57 -9.32
CA TYR A 60 0.92 -5.63 -8.90
C TYR A 60 0.49 -6.35 -7.63
N CYS A 61 -0.11 -5.65 -6.66
CA CYS A 61 -0.63 -6.23 -5.43
C CYS A 61 -1.63 -7.36 -5.69
N TYR A 62 -1.46 -8.47 -4.97
CA TYR A 62 -2.36 -9.62 -5.11
C TYR A 62 -3.83 -9.25 -4.81
N TYR A 63 -4.06 -8.40 -3.79
CA TYR A 63 -5.40 -8.07 -3.33
C TYR A 63 -6.18 -7.31 -4.42
N ALA A 64 -5.50 -6.38 -5.09
CA ALA A 64 -6.07 -5.55 -6.14
C ALA A 64 -6.23 -6.36 -7.43
N ILE A 65 -5.23 -7.18 -7.81
CA ILE A 65 -5.34 -8.06 -8.97
C ILE A 65 -6.58 -8.96 -8.84
N VAL A 66 -6.76 -9.64 -7.71
CA VAL A 66 -7.92 -10.52 -7.46
C VAL A 66 -9.22 -9.74 -7.51
N GLY A 67 -9.28 -8.55 -6.93
CA GLY A 67 -10.47 -7.70 -7.00
C GLY A 67 -10.84 -7.31 -8.44
N ARG A 68 -9.85 -6.80 -9.18
CA ARG A 68 -10.01 -6.28 -10.54
C ARG A 68 -10.36 -7.36 -11.56
N VAL A 69 -9.75 -8.54 -11.48
CA VAL A 69 -10.01 -9.62 -12.44
C VAL A 69 -11.40 -10.23 -12.29
N ASN A 70 -12.01 -10.12 -11.10
CA ASN A 70 -13.34 -10.67 -10.81
C ASN A 70 -14.45 -9.62 -10.71
N ASN A 71 -14.16 -8.32 -10.94
CA ASN A 71 -15.12 -7.24 -10.68
C ASN A 71 -15.65 -7.25 -9.23
N TYR A 72 -14.78 -7.52 -8.26
CA TYR A 72 -15.13 -7.43 -6.85
C TYR A 72 -14.84 -6.03 -6.30
N ARG A 73 -15.62 -5.64 -5.30
CA ARG A 73 -15.25 -4.57 -4.38
C ARG A 73 -14.16 -5.13 -3.47
N TYR A 74 -12.92 -4.72 -3.68
CA TYR A 74 -11.84 -5.10 -2.78
C TYR A 74 -11.57 -3.98 -1.79
N VAL A 75 -11.57 -4.31 -0.50
CA VAL A 75 -11.30 -3.36 0.58
C VAL A 75 -10.09 -3.86 1.35
N ASN A 76 -9.01 -3.08 1.35
CA ASN A 76 -7.82 -3.41 2.12
C ASN A 76 -7.87 -2.72 3.50
N CYS A 77 -7.93 -3.52 4.55
CA CYS A 77 -7.96 -3.09 5.95
C CYS A 77 -6.71 -3.55 6.73
N SER A 78 -5.71 -4.05 6.00
CA SER A 78 -4.40 -4.47 6.50
C SER A 78 -3.56 -3.26 6.91
N VAL A 79 -2.67 -3.44 7.89
CA VAL A 79 -1.79 -2.37 8.38
C VAL A 79 -0.38 -2.91 8.58
N SER A 80 0.59 -2.27 7.94
CA SER A 80 2.00 -2.62 8.06
C SER A 80 2.49 -2.66 9.49
N GLY A 81 3.25 -3.71 9.81
CA GLY A 81 3.78 -3.97 11.14
C GLY A 81 2.80 -4.65 12.10
N ASP A 82 1.55 -4.88 11.70
CA ASP A 82 0.60 -5.59 12.56
C ASP A 82 1.10 -7.02 12.86
N THR A 83 1.05 -7.39 14.14
CA THR A 83 1.07 -8.77 14.62
C THR A 83 -0.37 -9.24 14.85
N THR A 84 -0.58 -10.51 15.17
CA THR A 84 -1.92 -11.02 15.56
C THR A 84 -2.56 -10.21 16.70
N VAL A 85 -1.75 -9.72 17.64
CA VAL A 85 -2.21 -8.86 18.76
C VAL A 85 -2.75 -7.53 18.26
N TRP A 86 -2.01 -6.87 17.36
CA TRP A 86 -2.40 -5.57 16.83
C TRP A 86 -3.63 -5.70 15.95
N MET A 87 -3.70 -6.74 15.11
CA MET A 87 -4.89 -7.03 14.32
C MET A 87 -6.11 -7.23 15.23
N TYR A 88 -6.00 -8.02 16.30
CA TYR A 88 -7.10 -8.19 17.26
C TYR A 88 -7.53 -6.86 17.89
N ASN A 89 -6.59 -6.04 18.35
CA ASN A 89 -6.87 -4.73 18.93
C ASN A 89 -7.65 -3.83 17.95
N ARG A 90 -7.33 -3.88 16.65
CA ARG A 90 -8.08 -3.16 15.60
C ARG A 90 -9.47 -3.73 15.34
N LEU A 91 -9.67 -5.03 15.55
CA LEU A 91 -11.00 -5.65 15.43
C LEU A 91 -11.93 -5.22 16.58
N VAL A 92 -11.38 -4.95 17.77
CA VAL A 92 -12.17 -4.57 18.96
C VAL A 92 -12.13 -3.08 19.32
N GLY A 93 -11.23 -2.30 18.70
CA GLY A 93 -11.00 -0.89 19.00
C GLY A 93 -12.17 0.03 18.64
N ASP A 94 -12.21 1.22 19.23
CA ASP A 94 -13.35 2.15 19.05
C ASP A 94 -13.05 3.36 18.15
N SER A 95 -11.88 3.39 17.50
CA SER A 95 -11.54 4.46 16.56
C SER A 95 -12.46 4.45 15.34
N THR A 96 -12.57 5.57 14.63
CA THR A 96 -13.31 5.67 13.36
C THR A 96 -12.86 4.58 12.38
N ARG A 97 -11.55 4.34 12.27
CA ARG A 97 -10.98 3.35 11.36
C ARG A 97 -11.33 1.92 11.76
N ASP A 98 -11.34 1.61 13.06
CA ASP A 98 -11.72 0.28 13.56
C ASP A 98 -13.22 0.00 13.33
N LYS A 99 -14.07 1.02 13.50
CA LYS A 99 -15.50 0.93 13.21
C LYS A 99 -15.76 0.69 11.71
N ILE A 100 -15.05 1.42 10.83
CA ILE A 100 -15.12 1.22 9.37
C ILE A 100 -14.60 -0.18 9.00
N ARG A 101 -13.51 -0.65 9.62
CA ARG A 101 -12.97 -1.99 9.41
C ARG A 101 -14.01 -3.07 9.76
N ARG A 102 -14.66 -2.96 10.93
CA ARG A 102 -15.74 -3.88 11.33
C ARG A 102 -16.94 -3.83 10.39
N TYR A 103 -17.33 -2.64 9.93
CA TYR A 103 -18.39 -2.51 8.92
C TYR A 103 -18.02 -3.27 7.64
N TRP A 104 -16.80 -3.11 7.14
CA TRP A 104 -16.40 -3.84 5.94
C TRP A 104 -16.38 -5.34 6.14
N ILE A 105 -15.90 -5.80 7.30
CA ILE A 105 -15.95 -7.22 7.67
C ILE A 105 -17.41 -7.73 7.66
N SER A 106 -18.37 -6.99 8.23
CA SER A 106 -19.78 -7.42 8.26
C SER A 106 -20.45 -7.46 6.88
N GLU A 107 -19.96 -6.67 5.91
CA GLU A 107 -20.49 -6.61 4.55
C GLU A 107 -19.76 -7.54 3.55
N ALA A 108 -18.74 -8.27 4.00
CA ALA A 108 -17.90 -9.08 3.12
C ALA A 108 -18.59 -10.37 2.68
N ASP A 109 -18.45 -10.73 1.39
CA ASP A 109 -18.67 -12.10 0.92
C ASP A 109 -17.46 -13.00 1.27
N ILE A 110 -16.26 -12.40 1.22
CA ILE A 110 -14.98 -13.08 1.34
C ILE A 110 -14.07 -12.25 2.24
N ILE A 111 -13.40 -12.90 3.19
CA ILE A 111 -12.39 -12.27 4.04
C ILE A 111 -11.07 -13.02 3.82
N HIS A 112 -10.03 -12.30 3.48
CA HIS A 112 -8.68 -12.83 3.30
C HIS A 112 -7.76 -12.29 4.40
N ILE A 113 -7.04 -13.18 5.08
CA ILE A 113 -6.13 -12.85 6.17
C ILE A 113 -4.70 -13.24 5.79
N SER A 114 -3.75 -12.30 5.86
CA SER A 114 -2.31 -12.56 5.81
C SER A 114 -1.62 -11.90 6.99
N ILE A 115 -1.35 -12.67 8.04
CA ILE A 115 -0.79 -12.22 9.32
C ILE A 115 0.26 -13.24 9.81
N LEU A 116 0.72 -13.16 11.06
CA LEU A 116 1.74 -14.00 11.71
C LEU A 116 3.18 -13.62 11.38
N GLY A 117 3.47 -13.10 10.19
CA GLY A 117 4.82 -12.74 9.78
C GLY A 117 5.54 -11.89 10.83
N ASN A 118 4.89 -10.83 11.32
CA ASN A 118 5.47 -9.95 12.33
C ASN A 118 5.52 -10.55 13.75
N ASP A 119 4.72 -11.56 14.06
CA ASP A 119 4.75 -12.24 15.37
C ASP A 119 6.08 -12.97 15.61
N LEU A 120 6.77 -13.37 14.52
CA LEU A 120 8.08 -14.02 14.56
C LEU A 120 9.19 -13.19 13.88
N LEU A 121 8.95 -12.74 12.65
CA LEU A 121 9.95 -12.10 11.78
C LEU A 121 10.04 -10.58 11.97
N GLY A 122 8.98 -9.94 12.46
CA GLY A 122 8.91 -8.48 12.64
C GLY A 122 9.73 -7.95 13.82
N GLY A 123 10.24 -8.86 14.68
CA GLY A 123 11.18 -8.57 15.76
C GLY A 123 12.64 -8.67 15.33
N ASP A 124 13.52 -9.11 16.24
CA ASP A 124 14.90 -9.45 15.89
C ASP A 124 14.96 -10.85 15.27
N VAL A 125 14.66 -10.93 13.97
CA VAL A 125 14.71 -12.20 13.21
C VAL A 125 16.10 -12.86 13.27
N GLY A 126 17.17 -12.08 13.41
CA GLY A 126 18.52 -12.62 13.54
C GLY A 126 18.78 -13.29 14.88
N GLN A 127 18.27 -12.72 15.97
CA GLN A 127 18.30 -13.37 17.27
C GLN A 127 17.44 -14.65 17.27
N THR A 128 16.24 -14.59 16.68
CA THR A 128 15.33 -15.74 16.58
C THR A 128 15.94 -16.89 15.76
N ALA A 129 16.57 -16.58 14.62
CA ALA A 129 17.29 -17.56 13.81
C ALA A 129 18.50 -18.15 14.55
N TYR A 130 19.23 -17.33 15.31
CA TYR A 130 20.37 -17.78 16.11
C TYR A 130 19.95 -18.73 17.24
N GLU A 131 18.88 -18.41 17.96
CA GLU A 131 18.26 -19.27 18.99
C GLU A 131 17.84 -20.62 18.39
N ALA A 132 17.16 -20.61 17.25
CA ALA A 132 16.74 -21.82 16.56
C ALA A 132 17.93 -22.69 16.09
N ALA A 133 19.01 -22.07 15.61
CA ALA A 133 20.23 -22.78 15.19
C ALA A 133 20.95 -23.49 16.35
N ARG A 134 20.73 -23.05 17.59
CA ARG A 134 21.28 -23.62 18.82
C ARG A 134 20.30 -24.52 19.56
N GLU A 135 19.14 -24.77 18.98
CA GLU A 135 18.06 -25.55 19.59
C GLU A 135 17.53 -24.93 20.91
N GLU A 136 17.61 -23.59 21.02
CA GLU A 136 17.13 -22.82 22.17
C GLU A 136 15.72 -22.29 21.87
N TYR A 137 14.67 -23.00 22.31
CA TYR A 137 13.30 -22.74 21.85
C TYR A 137 12.39 -21.97 22.81
N ASP A 138 12.77 -21.77 24.08
CA ASP A 138 11.88 -21.16 25.08
C ASP A 138 11.28 -19.80 24.67
N ASN A 139 12.06 -18.97 23.98
CA ASN A 139 11.59 -17.66 23.51
C ASN A 139 10.69 -17.78 22.27
N ILE A 140 11.09 -18.64 21.33
CA ILE A 140 10.32 -18.97 20.13
C ILE A 140 8.97 -19.54 20.53
N ASP A 141 8.93 -20.49 21.47
CA ASP A 141 7.72 -21.12 21.98
C ASP A 141 6.76 -20.09 22.57
N ARG A 142 7.26 -19.14 23.39
CA ARG A 142 6.43 -18.04 23.92
C ARG A 142 5.85 -17.14 22.83
N MET A 143 6.61 -16.88 21.76
CA MET A 143 6.15 -16.08 20.63
C MET A 143 5.04 -16.82 19.86
N ILE A 144 5.22 -18.13 19.61
CA ILE A 144 4.23 -18.99 18.95
C ILE A 144 2.97 -19.15 19.80
N ASP A 145 3.09 -19.34 21.12
CA ASP A 145 1.94 -19.46 22.02
C ASP A 145 1.10 -18.18 22.01
N ARG A 146 1.77 -17.01 22.06
CA ARG A 146 1.10 -15.72 21.97
C ARG A 146 0.41 -15.54 20.61
N ALA A 147 1.09 -15.88 19.52
CA ALA A 147 0.52 -15.83 18.18
C ALA A 147 -0.70 -16.76 18.07
N THR A 148 -0.65 -17.96 18.64
CA THR A 148 -1.76 -18.93 18.67
C THR A 148 -2.97 -18.38 19.39
N GLN A 149 -2.77 -17.79 20.57
CA GLN A 149 -3.85 -17.19 21.36
C GLN A 149 -4.55 -16.07 20.57
N TYR A 150 -3.78 -15.13 20.02
CA TYR A 150 -4.36 -13.97 19.35
C TYR A 150 -4.86 -14.27 17.94
N PHE A 151 -4.27 -15.24 17.24
CA PHE A 151 -4.83 -15.77 15.99
C PHE A 151 -6.22 -16.35 16.23
N THR A 152 -6.38 -17.19 17.26
CA THR A 152 -7.68 -17.74 17.70
C THR A 152 -8.70 -16.63 17.92
N LEU A 153 -8.34 -15.62 18.72
CA LEU A 153 -9.21 -14.47 19.01
C LEU A 153 -9.58 -13.68 17.75
N CYS A 154 -8.65 -13.53 16.81
CA CYS A 154 -8.91 -12.87 15.53
C CYS A 154 -9.92 -13.64 14.69
N ILE A 155 -9.73 -14.96 14.53
CA ILE A 155 -10.65 -15.80 13.74
C ILE A 155 -12.04 -15.81 14.37
N GLU A 156 -12.13 -15.96 15.69
CA GLU A 156 -13.40 -15.91 16.42
C GLU A 156 -14.09 -14.56 16.25
N LYS A 157 -13.35 -13.44 16.38
CA LYS A 157 -13.94 -12.11 16.22
C LYS A 157 -14.39 -11.83 14.79
N VAL A 158 -13.64 -12.27 13.79
CA VAL A 158 -14.05 -12.15 12.38
C VAL A 158 -15.35 -12.92 12.13
N LYS A 159 -15.46 -14.15 12.63
CA LYS A 159 -16.68 -14.97 12.51
C LYS A 159 -17.86 -14.42 13.31
N GLU A 160 -17.61 -13.79 14.45
CA GLU A 160 -18.64 -13.07 15.22
C GLU A 160 -19.19 -11.89 14.42
N LEU A 161 -18.32 -11.13 13.75
CA LEU A 161 -18.70 -9.98 12.94
C LEU A 161 -19.39 -10.38 11.64
N ASN A 162 -18.99 -11.51 11.05
CA ASN A 162 -19.58 -12.05 9.83
C ASN A 162 -19.45 -13.59 9.78
N PRO A 163 -20.49 -14.33 10.20
CA PRO A 163 -20.46 -15.79 10.19
C PRO A 163 -20.63 -16.40 8.79
N ASP A 164 -21.09 -15.61 7.80
CA ASP A 164 -21.45 -16.09 6.46
C ASP A 164 -20.33 -15.90 5.43
N ALA A 165 -19.33 -15.05 5.73
CA ALA A 165 -18.21 -14.80 4.83
C ALA A 165 -17.31 -16.03 4.67
N VAL A 166 -16.86 -16.28 3.44
CA VAL A 166 -15.81 -17.27 3.18
C VAL A 166 -14.48 -16.71 3.68
N LEU A 167 -13.89 -17.38 4.66
CA LEU A 167 -12.62 -16.98 5.23
C LEU A 167 -11.45 -17.72 4.55
N MET A 168 -10.41 -16.98 4.18
CA MET A 168 -9.18 -17.50 3.59
C MET A 168 -7.97 -17.00 4.39
N VAL A 169 -6.99 -17.87 4.65
CA VAL A 169 -5.78 -17.53 5.42
C VAL A 169 -4.53 -17.91 4.63
N ASN A 170 -3.63 -16.95 4.46
CA ASN A 170 -2.31 -17.17 3.87
C ASN A 170 -1.34 -17.78 4.88
N THR A 171 -0.59 -18.79 4.44
CA THR A 171 0.65 -19.21 5.13
C THR A 171 1.77 -18.20 4.87
N VAL A 172 2.71 -18.08 5.80
CA VAL A 172 3.91 -17.23 5.67
C VAL A 172 5.01 -18.01 4.94
N TYR A 173 5.56 -17.49 3.84
CA TYR A 173 6.67 -18.10 3.09
C TYR A 173 8.03 -17.92 3.80
N ASN A 174 9.08 -18.62 3.34
CA ASN A 174 10.41 -18.57 3.95
C ASN A 174 11.34 -17.53 3.26
N PRO A 175 11.56 -16.35 3.88
CA PRO A 175 12.49 -15.34 3.37
C PRO A 175 13.97 -15.62 3.65
N LEU A 176 14.29 -16.61 4.49
CA LEU A 176 15.67 -16.80 4.93
C LEU A 176 16.46 -17.66 3.94
N ASP A 177 17.59 -17.10 3.52
CA ASP A 177 18.54 -17.69 2.60
C ASP A 177 19.96 -17.19 2.90
N ALA A 178 20.97 -17.86 2.33
CA ALA A 178 22.35 -17.41 2.38
C ALA A 178 22.54 -15.99 1.80
N ALA A 179 21.72 -15.55 0.84
CA ALA A 179 21.81 -14.20 0.26
C ALA A 179 20.98 -13.14 1.01
N THR A 180 20.21 -13.52 2.04
CA THR A 180 19.30 -12.59 2.73
C THR A 180 19.97 -11.35 3.32
N THR A 181 19.28 -10.21 3.21
CA THR A 181 19.61 -8.92 3.83
C THR A 181 18.75 -8.61 5.07
N LEU A 182 17.83 -9.51 5.46
CA LEU A 182 17.10 -9.42 6.74
C LEU A 182 18.06 -9.39 7.93
N LEU A 183 19.21 -10.04 7.78
CA LEU A 183 20.22 -10.18 8.82
C LEU A 183 21.35 -9.17 8.59
N THR A 184 21.67 -8.38 9.61
CA THR A 184 22.90 -7.58 9.60
C THR A 184 24.14 -8.48 9.44
N PRO A 185 25.26 -7.99 8.89
CA PRO A 185 26.43 -8.83 8.62
C PRO A 185 26.95 -9.47 9.91
N ALA A 186 26.88 -8.74 11.03
CA ALA A 186 27.21 -9.25 12.35
C ALA A 186 26.27 -10.37 12.81
N ARG A 187 24.95 -10.20 12.65
CA ARG A 187 23.95 -11.23 13.00
C ARG A 187 24.09 -12.46 12.10
N LYS A 188 24.32 -12.25 10.81
CA LYS A 188 24.54 -13.31 9.82
C LYS A 188 25.81 -14.09 10.13
N GLN A 189 26.91 -13.42 10.45
CA GLN A 189 28.15 -14.08 10.87
C GLN A 189 27.93 -14.89 12.15
N ARG A 190 27.27 -14.30 13.16
CA ARG A 190 26.94 -15.00 14.40
C ARG A 190 26.08 -16.25 14.15
N LEU A 191 25.10 -16.17 13.25
CA LEU A 191 24.30 -17.31 12.82
C LEU A 191 25.15 -18.36 12.09
N LEU A 192 26.01 -17.95 11.17
CA LEU A 192 26.94 -18.84 10.46
C LEU A 192 27.87 -19.56 11.43
N ASP A 193 28.39 -18.88 12.44
CA ASP A 193 29.25 -19.49 13.46
C ASP A 193 28.50 -20.59 14.22
N ALA A 194 27.22 -20.36 14.59
CA ALA A 194 26.37 -21.40 15.19
C ALA A 194 26.07 -22.57 14.24
N LEU A 195 26.12 -22.33 12.93
CA LEU A 195 25.90 -23.31 11.88
C LEU A 195 27.21 -23.98 11.39
N ASN A 196 28.34 -23.76 12.08
CA ASN A 196 29.67 -24.23 11.69
C ASN A 196 30.13 -23.73 10.31
N GLY A 197 29.74 -22.52 9.94
CA GLY A 197 30.10 -21.86 8.68
C GLY A 197 29.27 -22.29 7.47
N ASP A 198 28.29 -23.19 7.61
CA ASP A 198 27.47 -23.67 6.50
C ASP A 198 26.29 -22.72 6.21
N ALA A 199 26.46 -21.86 5.22
CA ALA A 199 25.45 -20.90 4.80
C ALA A 199 24.17 -21.55 4.24
N SER A 200 24.24 -22.76 3.69
CA SER A 200 23.06 -23.46 3.16
C SER A 200 22.05 -23.81 4.26
N ARG A 201 22.53 -23.95 5.51
CA ARG A 201 21.68 -24.24 6.67
C ARG A 201 20.85 -23.06 7.13
N ILE A 202 21.12 -21.82 6.68
CA ILE A 202 20.28 -20.65 7.01
C ILE A 202 18.85 -20.86 6.54
N ARG A 203 18.66 -21.38 5.32
CA ARG A 203 17.32 -21.69 4.80
C ARG A 203 16.64 -22.81 5.58
N THR A 204 17.42 -23.78 6.09
CA THR A 204 16.90 -24.86 6.94
C THR A 204 16.38 -24.31 8.28
N VAL A 205 17.10 -23.36 8.88
CA VAL A 205 16.64 -22.65 10.08
C VAL A 205 15.35 -21.88 9.81
N GLY A 206 15.27 -21.16 8.69
CA GLY A 206 14.03 -20.50 8.26
C GLY A 206 12.89 -21.50 8.06
N THR A 207 13.16 -22.63 7.43
CA THR A 207 12.17 -23.71 7.23
C THR A 207 11.60 -24.18 8.57
N TYR A 208 12.47 -24.42 9.55
CA TYR A 208 12.04 -24.79 10.90
C TYR A 208 11.14 -23.72 11.53
N LEU A 209 11.60 -22.46 11.56
CA LEU A 209 10.88 -21.34 12.16
C LEU A 209 9.51 -21.12 11.52
N LEU A 210 9.46 -21.08 10.19
CA LEU A 210 8.22 -20.82 9.45
C LEU A 210 7.26 -22.01 9.51
N ASN A 211 7.73 -23.25 9.60
CA ASN A 211 6.86 -24.40 9.83
C ASN A 211 6.16 -24.31 11.20
N ARG A 212 6.89 -23.88 12.24
CA ARG A 212 6.28 -23.64 13.56
C ARG A 212 5.29 -22.49 13.56
N LEU A 213 5.60 -21.42 12.83
CA LEU A 213 4.67 -20.30 12.69
C LEU A 213 3.40 -20.70 11.91
N ASN A 214 3.55 -21.40 10.80
CA ASN A 214 2.43 -21.88 10.01
C ASN A 214 1.63 -22.98 10.72
N SER A 215 2.21 -23.70 11.69
CA SER A 215 1.45 -24.66 12.50
C SER A 215 0.32 -23.97 13.27
N VAL A 216 0.44 -22.69 13.63
CA VAL A 216 -0.66 -21.91 14.23
C VAL A 216 -1.94 -21.97 13.39
N ILE A 217 -1.81 -21.91 12.07
CA ILE A 217 -2.93 -21.98 11.12
C ILE A 217 -3.50 -23.41 11.08
N TYR A 218 -2.63 -24.40 10.92
CA TYR A 218 -3.03 -25.80 10.76
C TYR A 218 -3.57 -26.42 12.06
N ASP A 219 -2.94 -26.14 13.20
CA ASP A 219 -3.37 -26.59 14.53
C ASP A 219 -4.75 -26.01 14.90
N TYR A 220 -5.07 -24.80 14.44
CA TYR A 220 -6.40 -24.23 14.58
C TYR A 220 -7.41 -24.99 13.70
N LEU A 221 -7.09 -25.24 12.44
CA LEU A 221 -7.97 -26.00 11.52
C LEU A 221 -8.20 -27.44 11.98
N ASP A 222 -7.21 -28.11 12.55
CA ASP A 222 -7.36 -29.46 13.08
C ASP A 222 -8.38 -29.53 14.23
N LYS A 223 -8.45 -28.46 15.05
CA LYS A 223 -9.44 -28.32 16.13
C LYS A 223 -10.78 -27.78 15.66
N HIS A 224 -10.77 -27.03 14.56
CA HIS A 224 -11.93 -26.36 13.97
C HIS A 224 -11.99 -26.66 12.47
N PRO A 225 -12.38 -27.91 12.09
CA PRO A 225 -12.45 -28.28 10.68
C PRO A 225 -13.37 -27.33 9.94
N ASP A 226 -13.02 -27.05 8.68
CA ASP A 226 -13.76 -26.14 7.79
C ASP A 226 -13.83 -24.69 8.28
N ALA A 227 -12.99 -24.29 9.26
CA ALA A 227 -13.02 -22.94 9.79
C ALA A 227 -12.63 -21.86 8.77
N PHE A 228 -11.76 -22.19 7.83
CA PHE A 228 -11.31 -21.33 6.74
C PHE A 228 -10.55 -22.15 5.69
N GLU A 229 -10.32 -21.52 4.54
CA GLU A 229 -9.54 -22.06 3.43
C GLU A 229 -8.07 -21.61 3.52
N VAL A 230 -7.13 -22.55 3.35
CA VAL A 230 -5.70 -22.21 3.33
C VAL A 230 -5.26 -21.79 1.92
N ILE A 231 -4.53 -20.68 1.85
CA ILE A 231 -3.78 -20.24 0.68
C ILE A 231 -2.29 -20.49 0.98
N ASP A 232 -1.77 -21.59 0.44
CA ASP A 232 -0.42 -22.10 0.75
C ASP A 232 0.67 -21.40 -0.06
N ALA A 233 0.93 -20.14 0.29
CA ALA A 233 2.03 -19.35 -0.28
C ALA A 233 3.41 -19.92 0.12
N TYR A 234 3.52 -20.58 1.27
CA TYR A 234 4.78 -21.17 1.73
C TYR A 234 5.28 -22.23 0.75
N THR A 235 4.44 -23.21 0.45
CA THR A 235 4.80 -24.29 -0.48
C THR A 235 5.00 -23.77 -1.90
N ALA A 236 4.18 -22.81 -2.34
CA ALA A 236 4.32 -22.24 -3.69
C ALA A 236 5.66 -21.54 -3.90
N PHE A 237 6.10 -20.73 -2.93
CA PHE A 237 7.39 -20.03 -2.99
C PHE A 237 8.55 -21.02 -2.86
N ASP A 238 8.45 -21.98 -1.94
CA ASP A 238 9.52 -22.96 -1.70
C ASP A 238 9.71 -23.91 -2.89
N ASN A 239 8.63 -24.31 -3.57
CA ASN A 239 8.71 -25.09 -4.80
C ASN A 239 9.44 -24.31 -5.89
N LYS A 240 9.09 -23.03 -6.11
CA LYS A 240 9.77 -22.21 -7.12
C LYS A 240 11.26 -22.07 -6.84
N TYR A 241 11.62 -21.86 -5.58
CA TYR A 241 13.02 -21.81 -5.12
C TYR A 241 13.77 -23.13 -5.37
N LYS A 242 13.15 -24.28 -5.07
CA LYS A 242 13.77 -25.60 -5.31
C LYS A 242 13.90 -25.95 -6.79
N GLU A 243 12.94 -25.55 -7.60
CA GLU A 243 12.95 -25.76 -9.06
C GLU A 243 14.00 -24.88 -9.75
N ASN A 244 14.06 -23.61 -9.36
CA ASN A 244 15.00 -22.63 -9.89
C ASN A 244 15.28 -21.55 -8.83
N TYR A 245 16.50 -21.55 -8.29
CA TYR A 245 16.93 -20.62 -7.24
C TYR A 245 16.71 -19.16 -7.63
N ASP A 246 17.14 -18.74 -8.83
CA ASP A 246 17.04 -17.35 -9.26
C ASP A 246 15.58 -16.90 -9.41
N GLU A 247 14.72 -17.79 -9.93
CA GLU A 247 13.29 -17.49 -10.04
C GLU A 247 12.57 -17.50 -8.68
N GLY A 248 12.99 -18.35 -7.74
CA GLY A 248 12.45 -18.37 -6.39
C GLY A 248 12.85 -17.16 -5.57
N VAL A 249 14.12 -16.74 -5.66
CA VAL A 249 14.60 -15.50 -5.02
C VAL A 249 13.89 -14.29 -5.62
N ALA A 250 13.65 -14.27 -6.94
CA ALA A 250 12.91 -13.19 -7.59
C ALA A 250 11.46 -13.02 -7.12
N LEU A 251 10.88 -13.99 -6.40
CA LEU A 251 9.56 -13.84 -5.77
C LEU A 251 9.60 -12.95 -4.52
N ILE A 252 10.78 -12.73 -3.95
CA ILE A 252 10.99 -11.93 -2.75
C ILE A 252 11.59 -10.59 -3.20
N TYR A 253 11.09 -9.50 -2.63
CA TYR A 253 11.61 -8.16 -2.83
C TYR A 253 13.03 -8.03 -2.24
N ASP A 254 13.80 -7.05 -2.68
CA ASP A 254 15.23 -6.93 -2.30
C ASP A 254 15.47 -6.65 -0.81
N ASP A 255 14.42 -6.31 -0.05
CA ASP A 255 14.47 -6.28 1.41
C ASP A 255 14.41 -7.67 2.06
N TRP A 256 14.29 -8.71 1.24
CA TRP A 256 14.14 -10.11 1.57
C TRP A 256 12.94 -10.46 2.45
N LEU A 257 12.00 -9.55 2.70
CA LEU A 257 10.84 -9.77 3.56
C LEU A 257 9.56 -9.77 2.74
N HIS A 258 9.33 -8.71 1.95
CA HIS A 258 8.08 -8.52 1.22
C HIS A 258 8.10 -9.31 -0.09
N PRO A 259 6.93 -9.70 -0.64
CA PRO A 259 6.91 -10.34 -1.94
C PRO A 259 7.17 -9.29 -3.03
N SER A 260 7.93 -9.66 -4.06
CA SER A 260 8.11 -8.81 -5.23
C SER A 260 6.83 -8.72 -6.07
N ASN A 261 6.86 -7.96 -7.17
CA ASN A 261 5.81 -8.03 -8.20
C ASN A 261 5.50 -9.47 -8.63
N GLU A 262 6.53 -10.32 -8.77
CA GLU A 262 6.38 -11.73 -9.16
C GLU A 262 5.76 -12.53 -8.01
N GLY A 263 6.20 -12.30 -6.77
CA GLY A 263 5.64 -12.93 -5.58
C GLY A 263 4.16 -12.63 -5.38
N HIS A 264 3.76 -11.35 -5.50
CA HIS A 264 2.34 -10.97 -5.47
C HIS A 264 1.53 -11.64 -6.58
N ALA A 265 2.11 -11.85 -7.77
CA ALA A 265 1.41 -12.54 -8.86
C ALA A 265 1.22 -14.04 -8.58
N VAL A 266 2.17 -14.68 -7.90
CA VAL A 266 2.00 -16.06 -7.39
C VAL A 266 0.86 -16.11 -6.38
N MET A 267 0.87 -15.22 -5.39
CA MET A 267 -0.19 -15.16 -4.38
C MET A 267 -1.57 -14.88 -4.99
N ALA A 268 -1.66 -13.97 -5.96
CA ALA A 268 -2.89 -13.69 -6.70
C ALA A 268 -3.41 -14.93 -7.45
N SER A 269 -2.50 -15.73 -8.01
CA SER A 269 -2.84 -16.97 -8.72
C SER A 269 -3.42 -18.01 -7.76
N LEU A 270 -2.81 -18.20 -6.59
CA LEU A 270 -3.29 -19.12 -5.55
C LEU A 270 -4.70 -18.73 -5.06
N ILE A 271 -4.90 -17.45 -4.74
CA ILE A 271 -6.20 -16.94 -4.30
C ILE A 271 -7.24 -17.11 -5.43
N GLN A 272 -6.88 -16.77 -6.67
CA GLN A 272 -7.78 -16.90 -7.80
C GLN A 272 -8.21 -18.35 -8.05
N ASP A 273 -7.27 -19.29 -7.99
CA ASP A 273 -7.56 -20.71 -8.18
C ASP A 273 -8.46 -21.25 -7.05
N LYS A 274 -8.21 -20.83 -5.81
CA LYS A 274 -9.10 -21.15 -4.68
C LYS A 274 -10.50 -20.58 -4.90
N LEU A 275 -10.64 -19.31 -5.28
CA LEU A 275 -11.94 -18.69 -5.58
C LEU A 275 -12.69 -19.42 -6.71
N ILE A 276 -11.98 -19.89 -7.75
CA ILE A 276 -12.59 -20.68 -8.83
C ILE A 276 -13.06 -22.03 -8.29
N SER A 277 -12.27 -22.70 -7.46
CA SER A 277 -12.61 -24.01 -6.89
C SER A 277 -13.86 -23.96 -6.01
N LEU A 278 -14.08 -22.83 -5.33
CA LEU A 278 -15.25 -22.59 -4.47
C LEU A 278 -16.46 -22.05 -5.25
N GLY A 279 -16.35 -21.87 -6.57
CA GLY A 279 -17.41 -21.29 -7.39
C GLY A 279 -17.66 -19.80 -7.15
N LEU A 280 -16.77 -19.13 -6.42
CA LEU A 280 -16.86 -17.70 -6.15
C LEU A 280 -16.42 -16.89 -7.37
N ALA A 281 -15.46 -17.38 -8.15
CA ALA A 281 -14.93 -16.73 -9.34
C ALA A 281 -15.09 -17.55 -10.63
N ARG A 282 -15.05 -16.87 -11.79
CA ARG A 282 -15.15 -17.50 -13.11
C ARG A 282 -13.80 -17.47 -13.83
N LYS A 283 -13.23 -18.67 -14.07
CA LYS A 283 -11.90 -18.85 -14.71
C LYS A 283 -11.69 -18.04 -16.00
N ARG A 284 -12.61 -18.17 -16.97
CA ARG A 284 -12.45 -17.55 -18.30
C ARG A 284 -12.50 -16.01 -18.26
N PRO A 285 -13.52 -15.36 -17.64
CA PRO A 285 -13.53 -13.91 -17.45
C PRO A 285 -12.30 -13.39 -16.71
N ALA A 286 -11.94 -14.00 -15.59
CA ALA A 286 -10.81 -13.56 -14.76
C ALA A 286 -9.48 -13.62 -15.53
N LEU A 287 -9.21 -14.72 -16.23
CA LEU A 287 -7.98 -14.85 -17.03
C LEU A 287 -7.93 -13.83 -18.16
N ARG A 288 -9.06 -13.54 -18.82
CA ARG A 288 -9.13 -12.52 -19.87
C ARG A 288 -8.78 -11.14 -19.30
N GLN A 289 -9.30 -10.80 -18.12
CA GLN A 289 -9.03 -9.52 -17.47
C GLN A 289 -7.57 -9.45 -17.00
N TYR A 290 -7.01 -10.52 -16.46
CA TYR A 290 -5.61 -10.54 -16.04
C TYR A 290 -4.65 -10.32 -17.22
N LYS A 291 -4.92 -10.96 -18.37
CA LYS A 291 -4.20 -10.69 -19.62
C LYS A 291 -4.32 -9.24 -20.06
N LYS A 292 -5.51 -8.64 -19.94
CA LYS A 292 -5.74 -7.24 -20.30
C LYS A 292 -4.85 -6.32 -19.45
N ILE A 293 -4.87 -6.48 -18.12
CA ILE A 293 -4.04 -5.70 -17.19
C ILE A 293 -2.56 -5.79 -17.57
N ARG A 294 -2.02 -7.00 -17.79
CA ARG A 294 -0.60 -7.17 -18.15
C ARG A 294 -0.23 -6.58 -19.51
N ASN A 295 -1.11 -6.69 -20.52
CA ASN A 295 -0.85 -6.06 -21.82
C ASN A 295 -0.88 -4.52 -21.73
N GLU A 296 -1.83 -3.96 -20.97
CA GLU A 296 -1.91 -2.51 -20.75
C GLU A 296 -0.66 -1.98 -20.04
N GLN A 297 -0.12 -2.74 -19.07
CA GLN A 297 1.15 -2.40 -18.43
C GLN A 297 2.34 -2.46 -19.41
N LEU A 298 2.44 -3.50 -20.24
CA LEU A 298 3.49 -3.59 -21.27
C LEU A 298 3.46 -2.38 -22.22
N GLU A 299 2.27 -2.03 -22.71
CA GLU A 299 2.09 -0.92 -23.65
C GLU A 299 2.33 0.45 -23.00
N ARG A 300 1.95 0.64 -21.73
CA ARG A 300 2.06 1.93 -21.05
C ARG A 300 3.44 2.19 -20.44
N LEU A 301 4.05 1.17 -19.83
CA LEU A 301 5.27 1.30 -19.02
C LEU A 301 6.55 0.92 -19.75
N PHE A 302 6.45 0.07 -20.78
CA PHE A 302 7.60 -0.56 -21.43
C PHE A 302 7.71 -0.28 -22.93
N ALA A 303 6.77 0.45 -23.54
CA ALA A 303 6.81 0.76 -24.98
C ALA A 303 8.06 1.54 -25.40
N ASP A 304 8.58 2.38 -24.52
CA ASP A 304 9.75 3.23 -24.75
C ASP A 304 11.02 2.65 -24.09
N THR A 305 11.05 1.32 -23.86
CA THR A 305 12.17 0.59 -23.25
C THR A 305 12.73 -0.46 -24.21
N GLU A 306 13.71 -1.25 -23.76
CA GLU A 306 14.29 -2.36 -24.53
C GLU A 306 13.41 -3.62 -24.62
N VAL A 307 12.26 -3.65 -23.95
CA VAL A 307 11.32 -4.78 -24.01
C VAL A 307 10.71 -4.91 -25.41
N ASP A 308 10.73 -6.12 -26.00
CA ASP A 308 9.91 -6.44 -27.17
C ASP A 308 8.43 -6.60 -26.75
N VAL A 309 7.75 -5.45 -26.61
CA VAL A 309 6.35 -5.36 -26.19
C VAL A 309 5.44 -6.18 -27.09
N LYS A 310 5.72 -6.27 -28.39
CA LYS A 310 4.89 -7.04 -29.33
C LYS A 310 5.00 -8.53 -29.07
N ALA A 311 6.20 -9.05 -28.87
CA ALA A 311 6.42 -10.46 -28.54
C ALA A 311 5.88 -10.81 -27.15
N ALA A 312 6.15 -9.98 -26.15
CA ALA A 312 5.67 -10.15 -24.78
C ALA A 312 4.13 -10.17 -24.73
N SER A 313 3.47 -9.19 -25.35
CA SER A 313 2.01 -9.13 -25.41
C SER A 313 1.40 -10.32 -26.14
N LYS A 314 2.07 -10.84 -27.19
CA LYS A 314 1.65 -12.07 -27.88
C LYS A 314 1.76 -13.30 -26.97
N ALA A 315 2.81 -13.41 -26.15
CA ALA A 315 2.97 -14.49 -25.19
C ALA A 315 1.89 -14.44 -24.11
N VAL A 316 1.66 -13.27 -23.50
CA VAL A 316 0.59 -13.03 -22.52
C VAL A 316 -0.78 -13.41 -23.08
N ARG A 317 -1.11 -13.00 -24.31
CA ARG A 317 -2.40 -13.34 -24.94
C ARG A 317 -2.59 -14.85 -25.11
N ARG A 318 -1.52 -15.61 -25.34
CA ARG A 318 -1.53 -17.08 -25.56
C ARG A 318 -1.55 -17.92 -24.28
N ALA A 319 -1.13 -17.36 -23.15
CA ALA A 319 -1.11 -18.02 -21.84
C ALA A 319 -2.48 -18.64 -21.47
N LYS A 320 -2.51 -19.77 -20.75
CA LYS A 320 -3.74 -20.52 -20.44
C LYS A 320 -4.15 -20.47 -18.97
N SER A 321 -3.28 -19.97 -18.10
CA SER A 321 -3.47 -19.84 -16.66
C SER A 321 -2.96 -18.47 -16.17
N PHE A 322 -3.23 -18.13 -14.92
CA PHE A 322 -2.62 -16.94 -14.30
C PHE A 322 -1.11 -17.09 -14.19
N THR A 323 -0.63 -18.27 -13.80
CA THR A 323 0.81 -18.61 -13.77
C THR A 323 1.47 -18.37 -15.11
N ASP A 324 0.92 -18.91 -16.21
CA ASP A 324 1.45 -18.74 -17.57
C ASP A 324 1.50 -17.25 -17.99
N VAL A 325 0.51 -16.45 -17.56
CA VAL A 325 0.48 -15.01 -17.85
C VAL A 325 1.60 -14.30 -17.10
N SER A 326 1.75 -14.60 -15.81
CA SER A 326 2.79 -14.02 -14.95
C SER A 326 4.17 -14.38 -15.48
N GLU A 327 4.43 -15.65 -15.79
CA GLU A 327 5.71 -16.10 -16.34
C GLU A 327 6.04 -15.43 -17.68
N ALA A 328 5.08 -15.33 -18.60
CA ALA A 328 5.27 -14.66 -19.88
C ALA A 328 5.56 -13.16 -19.72
N TYR A 329 4.89 -12.49 -18.78
CA TYR A 329 5.07 -11.07 -18.51
C TYR A 329 6.43 -10.81 -17.84
N PHE A 330 6.72 -11.47 -16.72
CA PHE A 330 7.91 -11.20 -15.94
C PHE A 330 9.20 -11.62 -16.63
N LYS A 331 9.17 -12.71 -17.40
CA LYS A 331 10.30 -13.07 -18.27
C LYS A 331 10.68 -11.94 -19.25
N ALA A 332 9.72 -11.14 -19.70
CA ALA A 332 9.97 -10.05 -20.65
C ALA A 332 10.46 -8.76 -19.99
N VAL A 333 10.06 -8.49 -18.74
CA VAL A 333 10.34 -7.20 -18.06
C VAL A 333 11.39 -7.29 -16.96
N ARG A 334 11.84 -8.50 -16.58
CA ARG A 334 12.80 -8.70 -15.50
C ARG A 334 14.10 -7.95 -15.78
N GLY A 335 14.54 -7.16 -14.79
CA GLY A 335 15.74 -6.33 -14.89
C GLY A 335 15.56 -5.04 -15.70
N ILE A 336 14.36 -4.75 -16.22
CA ILE A 336 14.08 -3.54 -17.00
C ILE A 336 13.39 -2.49 -16.12
N THR A 337 13.96 -1.29 -16.08
CA THR A 337 13.37 -0.14 -15.40
C THR A 337 12.15 0.39 -16.19
N PRO A 338 10.94 0.41 -15.61
CA PRO A 338 9.75 0.93 -16.29
C PRO A 338 9.77 2.46 -16.40
N ILE A 339 9.08 3.00 -17.42
CA ILE A 339 8.84 4.45 -17.57
C ILE A 339 7.38 4.75 -17.15
N TYR A 340 7.21 5.29 -15.95
CA TYR A 340 5.90 5.47 -15.31
C TYR A 340 5.55 6.92 -14.96
N ALA A 341 6.54 7.82 -14.92
CA ALA A 341 6.29 9.24 -14.70
C ALA A 341 5.49 9.83 -15.88
N GLY A 342 4.53 10.71 -15.59
CA GLY A 342 3.70 11.37 -16.59
C GLY A 342 2.73 10.47 -17.39
N LYS A 343 2.67 9.16 -17.10
CA LYS A 343 1.70 8.25 -17.75
C LYS A 343 0.35 8.38 -17.07
N GLU A 344 -0.62 9.02 -17.73
CA GLU A 344 -1.97 9.20 -17.18
C GLU A 344 -2.73 7.87 -17.05
N VAL A 345 -3.55 7.76 -16.00
CA VAL A 345 -4.53 6.68 -15.82
C VAL A 345 -5.91 7.30 -15.70
N THR A 346 -6.92 6.60 -16.23
CA THR A 346 -8.31 7.05 -16.15
C THR A 346 -8.81 6.97 -14.70
N PRO A 347 -9.17 8.09 -14.06
CA PRO A 347 -9.61 8.08 -12.67
C PRO A 347 -10.98 7.41 -12.55
N LYS A 348 -11.19 6.74 -11.41
CA LYS A 348 -12.51 6.24 -11.03
C LYS A 348 -13.45 7.42 -10.78
N LYS A 349 -14.62 7.39 -11.41
CA LYS A 349 -15.68 8.38 -11.22
C LYS A 349 -16.63 7.94 -10.09
N GLY A 350 -17.15 8.90 -9.34
CA GLY A 350 -18.16 8.67 -8.32
C GLY A 350 -18.87 9.97 -7.93
N GLU A 351 -19.61 9.95 -6.82
CA GLU A 351 -20.18 11.16 -6.25
C GLU A 351 -19.06 12.12 -5.83
N ILE A 352 -19.26 13.42 -5.97
CA ILE A 352 -18.28 14.46 -5.59
C ILE A 352 -19.03 15.62 -4.91
N PHE A 353 -18.31 16.53 -4.27
CA PHE A 353 -18.94 17.75 -3.77
C PHE A 353 -19.45 18.59 -4.95
N LYS A 354 -20.61 19.24 -4.77
CA LYS A 354 -21.24 20.07 -5.81
C LYS A 354 -20.54 21.42 -6.01
N GLU A 355 -19.84 21.88 -4.98
CA GLU A 355 -19.13 23.14 -4.91
C GLU A 355 -17.74 22.89 -4.32
N ASP A 356 -16.79 23.78 -4.61
CA ASP A 356 -15.45 23.70 -4.03
C ASP A 356 -15.57 23.75 -2.50
N THR A 357 -15.05 22.71 -1.86
CA THR A 357 -15.18 22.49 -0.42
C THR A 357 -13.79 22.47 0.20
N VAL A 358 -13.60 23.28 1.25
CA VAL A 358 -12.31 23.42 1.94
C VAL A 358 -12.49 23.07 3.41
N PHE A 359 -11.62 22.19 3.91
CA PHE A 359 -11.47 21.91 5.33
C PHE A 359 -10.08 22.37 5.76
N LYS A 360 -10.00 23.41 6.58
CA LYS A 360 -8.71 23.97 7.03
C LYS A 360 -8.05 23.03 8.01
N LEU A 361 -6.73 22.98 7.98
CA LEU A 361 -5.97 22.07 8.85
C LEU A 361 -6.24 22.43 10.32
N GLU A 362 -6.77 21.46 11.07
CA GLU A 362 -7.04 21.62 12.49
C GLU A 362 -5.91 21.00 13.32
N SER A 363 -5.55 19.74 13.01
CA SER A 363 -4.52 19.00 13.73
C SER A 363 -3.76 18.00 12.86
N ILE A 364 -2.51 17.74 13.23
CA ILE A 364 -1.75 16.59 12.75
C ILE A 364 -1.17 15.86 13.95
N LYS A 365 -1.55 14.59 14.11
CA LYS A 365 -1.09 13.75 15.21
C LYS A 365 -0.19 12.64 14.73
N LEU A 366 0.88 12.38 15.47
CA LEU A 366 1.75 11.22 15.32
C LEU A 366 1.69 10.40 16.60
N ASP A 367 1.33 9.11 16.50
CA ASP A 367 1.17 8.22 17.66
C ASP A 367 0.22 8.80 18.72
N GLY A 368 -0.83 9.47 18.26
CA GLY A 368 -1.86 10.11 19.10
C GLY A 368 -1.45 11.47 19.70
N LYS A 369 -0.22 11.94 19.49
CA LYS A 369 0.29 13.22 20.01
C LYS A 369 0.32 14.28 18.92
N GLU A 370 -0.02 15.52 19.27
CA GLU A 370 0.02 16.65 18.34
C GLU A 370 1.46 16.93 17.87
N LEU A 371 1.64 17.05 16.55
CA LEU A 371 2.90 17.49 15.96
C LEU A 371 3.01 19.02 16.03
N ASN A 372 3.82 19.50 16.97
CA ASN A 372 4.10 20.92 17.18
C ASN A 372 5.61 21.19 17.20
N ILE A 373 6.02 22.47 17.17
CA ILE A 373 7.44 22.84 17.16
C ILE A 373 8.17 22.31 18.41
N ALA A 374 7.51 22.31 19.57
CA ALA A 374 8.09 21.84 20.83
C ALA A 374 8.50 20.36 20.76
N SER A 375 7.64 19.52 20.16
CA SER A 375 7.89 18.09 19.94
C SER A 375 9.11 17.82 19.06
N LEU A 376 9.45 18.72 18.14
CA LEU A 376 10.62 18.61 17.25
C LEU A 376 11.93 19.02 17.90
N ILE A 377 11.90 19.89 18.92
CA ILE A 377 13.09 20.40 19.61
C ILE A 377 13.30 19.79 21.00
N GLY A 378 12.54 18.75 21.36
CA GLY A 378 12.64 18.06 22.64
C GLY A 378 12.11 18.86 23.84
N GLY A 379 11.37 19.95 23.61
CA GLY A 379 10.64 20.69 24.63
C GLY A 379 9.27 20.06 24.84
N GLY A 380 8.85 19.85 26.08
CA GLY A 380 7.61 19.13 26.41
C GLY A 380 6.33 19.68 25.76
N ASP A 381 5.27 18.87 25.84
CA ASP A 381 3.92 19.12 25.31
C ASP A 381 3.31 20.41 25.91
N GLY A 382 3.57 21.59 25.32
CA GLY A 382 3.07 22.85 25.87
C GLY A 382 3.16 24.10 24.99
N GLY A 383 3.55 24.00 23.73
CA GLY A 383 3.58 25.14 22.81
C GLY A 383 2.38 25.17 21.87
N ASP A 384 1.68 26.31 21.78
CA ASP A 384 0.59 26.60 20.82
C ASP A 384 1.08 26.73 19.36
N SER A 385 2.37 26.52 19.09
CA SER A 385 2.97 26.70 17.76
C SER A 385 2.86 25.44 16.90
N SER A 386 1.89 25.48 15.99
CA SER A 386 1.71 24.51 14.90
C SER A 386 2.95 24.43 14.01
N LEU A 387 3.29 23.24 13.52
CA LEU A 387 4.33 23.07 12.49
C LEU A 387 3.92 23.64 11.14
N PHE A 388 2.62 23.68 10.89
CA PHE A 388 2.02 24.06 9.63
C PHE A 388 1.17 25.30 9.80
N ASP A 389 1.20 26.18 8.80
CA ASP A 389 0.27 27.30 8.67
C ASP A 389 -1.14 26.72 8.45
N LYS A 390 -1.99 26.82 9.48
CA LYS A 390 -3.35 26.25 9.48
C LYS A 390 -4.29 26.96 8.50
N GLU A 391 -4.01 28.21 8.14
CA GLU A 391 -4.81 28.98 7.19
C GLU A 391 -4.47 28.59 5.75
N GLN A 392 -3.22 28.23 5.48
CA GLN A 392 -2.77 27.81 4.15
C GLN A 392 -2.80 26.30 3.93
N SER A 393 -2.81 25.52 5.02
CA SER A 393 -2.88 24.05 4.99
C SER A 393 -4.32 23.55 5.11
N GLY A 394 -4.61 22.41 4.49
CA GLY A 394 -5.94 21.80 4.57
C GLY A 394 -6.25 20.86 3.42
N PHE A 395 -7.50 20.42 3.41
CA PHE A 395 -8.10 19.60 2.36
C PHE A 395 -8.89 20.50 1.43
N TYR A 396 -8.61 20.42 0.15
CA TYR A 396 -9.26 21.18 -0.90
C TYR A 396 -9.89 20.17 -1.85
N PHE A 397 -11.22 20.13 -1.90
CA PHE A 397 -11.99 19.25 -2.77
C PHE A 397 -12.72 20.10 -3.80
N ASN A 398 -12.33 19.99 -5.06
CA ASN A 398 -12.90 20.80 -6.14
C ASN A 398 -14.16 20.16 -6.71
N ALA A 399 -15.07 20.97 -7.26
CA ALA A 399 -16.32 20.52 -7.87
C ALA A 399 -16.13 19.72 -9.18
N ASP A 400 -14.90 19.66 -9.71
CA ASP A 400 -14.53 18.84 -10.87
C ASP A 400 -14.08 17.41 -10.50
N GLY A 401 -14.03 17.09 -9.21
CA GLY A 401 -13.60 15.79 -8.70
C GLY A 401 -12.09 15.67 -8.44
N THR A 402 -11.34 16.76 -8.51
CA THR A 402 -9.93 16.80 -8.08
C THR A 402 -9.78 17.19 -6.61
N PHE A 403 -8.75 16.70 -5.93
CA PHE A 403 -8.44 17.09 -4.55
C PHE A 403 -6.98 17.52 -4.38
N SER A 404 -6.73 18.28 -3.31
CA SER A 404 -5.41 18.56 -2.79
C SER A 404 -5.41 18.49 -1.26
N LEU A 405 -4.52 17.69 -0.67
CA LEU A 405 -4.10 17.83 0.73
C LEU A 405 -2.81 18.66 0.73
N LYS A 406 -2.92 19.92 1.14
CA LYS A 406 -1.82 20.89 1.13
C LYS A 406 -1.28 21.10 2.53
N LEU A 407 0.04 20.97 2.66
CA LEU A 407 0.78 21.23 3.89
C LEU A 407 1.80 22.34 3.62
N VAL A 408 1.58 23.49 4.25
CA VAL A 408 2.47 24.64 4.20
C VAL A 408 3.11 24.78 5.58
N PRO A 409 4.43 24.61 5.71
CA PRO A 409 5.11 24.85 6.98
C PRO A 409 4.89 26.28 7.46
N ASP A 410 4.73 26.46 8.77
CA ASP A 410 4.67 27.80 9.36
C ASP A 410 6.00 28.56 9.17
N LYS A 411 5.94 29.89 9.08
CA LYS A 411 7.13 30.73 8.85
C LYS A 411 8.16 30.59 9.96
N SER A 412 7.73 30.46 11.22
CA SER A 412 8.63 30.22 12.35
C SER A 412 9.25 28.83 12.28
N THR A 413 8.49 27.82 11.85
CA THR A 413 9.02 26.47 11.59
C THR A 413 10.09 26.48 10.50
N LEU A 414 9.83 27.15 9.36
CA LEU A 414 10.83 27.28 8.28
C LEU A 414 12.06 28.07 8.72
N PHE A 415 11.89 29.11 9.53
CA PHE A 415 13.01 29.86 10.08
C PHE A 415 13.90 28.95 10.95
N LEU A 416 13.30 28.23 11.90
CA LEU A 416 14.04 27.31 12.78
C LEU A 416 14.71 26.17 12.00
N ALA A 417 14.02 25.60 11.01
CA ALA A 417 14.60 24.59 10.13
C ALA A 417 15.82 25.13 9.37
N ASN A 418 15.74 26.34 8.82
CA ASN A 418 16.86 26.98 8.13
C ASN A 418 18.03 27.32 9.06
N VAL A 419 17.77 27.74 10.30
CA VAL A 419 18.82 27.95 11.31
C VAL A 419 19.52 26.63 11.65
N GLY A 420 18.75 25.55 11.85
CA GLY A 420 19.29 24.21 12.09
C GLY A 420 20.12 23.69 10.92
N LEU A 421 19.61 23.83 9.68
CA LEU A 421 20.34 23.47 8.47
C LEU A 421 21.65 24.24 8.33
N ALA A 422 21.65 25.55 8.59
CA ALA A 422 22.87 26.35 8.55
C ALA A 422 23.93 25.88 9.55
N ALA A 423 23.50 25.44 10.74
CA ALA A 423 24.40 24.90 11.77
C ALA A 423 25.00 23.54 11.37
N ILE A 424 24.24 22.67 10.70
CA ILE A 424 24.68 21.34 10.28
C ILE A 424 25.51 21.39 8.99
N ILE A 425 25.07 22.17 8.00
CA ILE A 425 25.67 22.19 6.66
C ILE A 425 27.07 22.79 6.70
N GLY A 426 27.38 23.76 7.57
CA GLY A 426 28.74 24.27 7.75
C GLY A 426 29.42 24.71 6.43
N ASN A 427 30.31 23.87 5.89
CA ASN A 427 31.04 24.10 4.63
C ASN A 427 30.49 23.31 3.42
N GLY A 428 29.32 22.68 3.57
CA GLY A 428 28.72 21.73 2.65
C GLY A 428 28.49 20.40 3.38
N LEU A 429 27.33 19.78 3.16
CA LEU A 429 27.00 18.47 3.71
C LEU A 429 27.00 17.42 2.61
N ASP A 430 27.97 16.52 2.64
CA ASP A 430 28.02 15.36 1.77
C ASP A 430 26.90 14.38 2.15
N ILE A 431 26.00 14.10 1.19
CA ILE A 431 24.87 13.20 1.36
C ILE A 431 25.02 11.91 0.56
N SER A 432 26.20 11.62 0.02
CA SER A 432 26.49 10.35 -0.67
C SER A 432 26.21 9.12 0.21
N GLY A 433 26.31 9.27 1.54
CA GLY A 433 25.94 8.25 2.52
C GLY A 433 24.56 8.41 3.16
N ALA A 434 23.77 9.44 2.79
CA ALA A 434 22.52 9.77 3.49
C ALA A 434 21.40 8.75 3.29
N LEU A 435 21.43 8.00 2.18
CA LEU A 435 20.52 6.87 1.93
C LEU A 435 21.09 5.52 2.34
N GLY A 436 22.19 5.53 3.10
CA GLY A 436 22.84 4.34 3.61
C GLY A 436 21.93 3.47 4.50
N LYS A 437 22.54 2.46 5.14
CA LYS A 437 21.87 1.48 6.01
C LYS A 437 21.07 2.17 7.11
N GLY A 438 19.75 2.02 7.09
CA GLY A 438 18.83 2.62 8.05
C GLY A 438 18.11 1.57 8.90
N GLY A 439 18.13 1.74 10.23
CA GLY A 439 17.29 0.97 11.17
C GLY A 439 17.85 -0.36 11.67
N ASN A 440 16.97 -1.23 12.19
CA ASN A 440 17.29 -2.56 12.74
C ASN A 440 17.53 -3.65 11.67
N PHE A 441 17.37 -3.30 10.39
CA PHE A 441 17.57 -4.14 9.21
C PHE A 441 18.76 -3.61 8.40
N ASP A 442 19.49 -4.48 7.69
CA ASP A 442 20.71 -4.08 6.95
C ASP A 442 20.43 -3.56 5.54
N THR A 443 19.16 -3.55 5.14
CA THR A 443 18.68 -3.01 3.87
C THR A 443 18.78 -1.48 3.92
N GLY A 444 19.58 -0.90 3.02
CA GLY A 444 19.69 0.56 2.89
C GLY A 444 18.35 1.22 2.62
N ILE A 445 18.13 2.44 3.14
CA ILE A 445 16.96 3.25 2.75
C ILE A 445 16.93 3.42 1.23
N GLU A 446 18.10 3.49 0.60
CA GLU A 446 18.27 3.48 -0.85
C GLU A 446 17.58 2.29 -1.54
N VAL A 447 17.69 1.07 -1.00
CA VAL A 447 17.05 -0.12 -1.61
C VAL A 447 15.53 0.04 -1.60
N TYR A 448 14.96 0.54 -0.50
CA TYR A 448 13.52 0.81 -0.43
C TYR A 448 13.10 1.91 -1.41
N ILE A 449 13.84 3.02 -1.48
CA ILE A 449 13.50 4.15 -2.34
C ILE A 449 13.69 3.79 -3.82
N ASN A 450 14.82 3.21 -4.20
CA ASN A 450 15.12 2.84 -5.59
C ASN A 450 14.12 1.81 -6.11
N ASN A 451 13.66 0.90 -5.26
CA ASN A 451 12.68 -0.08 -5.68
C ASN A 451 11.24 0.44 -5.60
N LEU A 452 10.89 1.35 -4.69
CA LEU A 452 9.58 2.04 -4.73
C LEU A 452 9.48 2.99 -5.94
N PHE A 453 10.60 3.63 -6.29
CA PHE A 453 10.74 4.57 -7.39
C PHE A 453 11.89 4.16 -8.34
N PRO A 454 11.71 3.13 -9.18
CA PRO A 454 12.72 2.72 -10.17
C PRO A 454 13.21 3.88 -11.02
N GLY A 455 14.54 4.08 -11.04
CA GLY A 455 15.17 5.22 -11.71
C GLY A 455 15.36 6.46 -10.85
N PHE A 456 15.08 6.38 -9.54
CA PHE A 456 15.48 7.36 -8.54
C PHE A 456 17.01 7.55 -8.54
N ASP A 457 17.45 8.80 -8.51
CA ASP A 457 18.86 9.18 -8.50
C ASP A 457 19.00 10.51 -7.74
N LEU A 458 19.72 10.46 -6.60
CA LEU A 458 19.96 11.65 -5.76
C LEU A 458 20.67 12.80 -6.48
N SER A 459 21.41 12.51 -7.55
CA SER A 459 22.12 13.50 -8.34
C SER A 459 21.18 14.29 -9.27
N ASP A 460 19.95 13.81 -9.50
CA ASP A 460 18.98 14.40 -10.42
C ASP A 460 17.69 14.82 -9.68
N LEU A 461 17.78 15.94 -8.97
CA LEU A 461 16.66 16.50 -8.21
C LEU A 461 15.41 16.78 -9.07
N PRO A 462 15.49 17.34 -10.30
CA PRO A 462 14.33 17.48 -11.18
C PRO A 462 13.63 16.14 -11.46
N LYS A 463 14.39 15.09 -11.78
CA LYS A 463 13.84 13.76 -12.02
C LYS A 463 13.22 13.17 -10.75
N ILE A 464 13.83 13.33 -9.57
CA ILE A 464 13.21 12.92 -8.31
C ILE A 464 11.84 13.57 -8.13
N VAL A 465 11.75 14.89 -8.35
CA VAL A 465 10.48 15.63 -8.27
C VAL A 465 9.46 15.08 -9.25
N GLU A 466 9.87 14.68 -10.46
CA GLU A 466 8.99 14.03 -11.44
C GLU A 466 8.51 12.64 -10.97
N LEU A 467 9.40 11.83 -10.40
CA LEU A 467 9.06 10.48 -9.90
C LEU A 467 8.07 10.55 -8.74
N VAL A 468 8.26 11.45 -7.77
CA VAL A 468 7.30 11.59 -6.65
C VAL A 468 5.97 12.20 -7.10
N LYS A 469 5.96 13.04 -8.14
CA LYS A 469 4.73 13.52 -8.78
C LYS A 469 3.89 12.40 -9.39
N SER A 470 4.53 11.32 -9.86
CA SER A 470 3.81 10.15 -10.38
C SER A 470 2.92 9.47 -9.33
N VAL A 471 3.20 9.67 -8.04
CA VAL A 471 2.38 9.18 -6.93
C VAL A 471 1.56 10.30 -6.28
N GLY A 472 1.32 11.40 -7.01
CA GLY A 472 0.50 12.53 -6.59
C GLY A 472 1.20 13.53 -5.66
N ILE A 473 2.44 13.28 -5.23
CA ILE A 473 3.17 14.18 -4.34
C ILE A 473 3.79 15.32 -5.16
N ASN A 474 3.27 16.52 -4.97
CA ASN A 474 3.76 17.73 -5.59
C ASN A 474 4.55 18.52 -4.55
N ILE A 475 5.83 18.73 -4.83
CA ILE A 475 6.69 19.61 -4.03
C ILE A 475 6.77 20.94 -4.78
N ASN A 476 6.35 22.03 -4.14
CA ASN A 476 6.46 23.37 -4.72
C ASN A 476 7.93 23.84 -4.63
N LEU A 477 8.69 23.57 -5.68
CA LEU A 477 10.08 24.01 -5.84
C LEU A 477 10.19 24.81 -7.14
N ASP A 478 10.60 26.06 -7.01
CA ASP A 478 11.04 26.87 -8.14
C ASP A 478 12.51 26.56 -8.44
N PHE A 479 12.79 25.88 -9.56
CA PHE A 479 14.15 25.54 -9.98
C PHE A 479 14.96 26.76 -10.45
N GLU A 480 14.32 27.91 -10.69
CA GLU A 480 15.01 29.18 -10.94
C GLU A 480 15.38 29.91 -9.63
N ASN A 481 14.87 29.45 -8.48
CA ASN A 481 15.28 29.97 -7.18
C ASN A 481 16.77 29.69 -6.95
N LYS A 482 17.53 30.73 -6.60
CA LYS A 482 18.99 30.65 -6.41
C LYS A 482 19.44 29.52 -5.47
N TYR A 483 18.67 29.19 -4.43
CA TYR A 483 19.02 28.14 -3.47
C TYR A 483 18.76 26.75 -4.04
N ILE A 484 17.64 26.57 -4.75
CA ILE A 484 17.29 25.30 -5.40
C ILE A 484 18.20 25.01 -6.59
N LYS A 485 18.53 26.04 -7.38
CA LYS A 485 19.49 25.92 -8.47
C LYS A 485 20.87 25.51 -7.97
N ALA A 486 21.38 26.20 -6.94
CA ALA A 486 22.66 25.85 -6.32
C ALA A 486 22.66 24.44 -5.73
N LEU A 487 21.55 24.01 -5.10
CA LEU A 487 21.39 22.65 -4.62
C LEU A 487 21.45 21.64 -5.77
N THR A 488 20.69 21.88 -6.84
CA THR A 488 20.62 20.99 -8.01
C THR A 488 21.98 20.81 -8.66
N ASP A 489 22.68 21.92 -8.94
CA ASP A 489 24.01 21.90 -9.56
C ASP A 489 25.03 21.17 -8.66
N SER A 490 24.95 21.38 -7.34
CA SER A 490 25.84 20.75 -6.36
C SER A 490 25.57 19.25 -6.23
N LEU A 491 24.30 18.83 -6.12
CA LEU A 491 23.95 17.42 -6.05
C LEU A 491 24.40 16.65 -7.30
N ALA A 492 24.19 17.23 -8.49
CA ALA A 492 24.63 16.64 -9.76
C ALA A 492 26.16 16.49 -9.84
N ALA A 493 26.91 17.42 -9.26
CA ALA A 493 28.36 17.41 -9.32
C ALA A 493 29.01 16.44 -8.31
N ASN A 494 28.50 16.40 -7.07
CA ASN A 494 29.18 15.73 -5.97
C ASN A 494 28.28 15.26 -4.82
N LEU A 495 26.95 15.27 -4.97
CA LEU A 495 26.01 14.90 -3.91
C LEU A 495 26.24 15.70 -2.60
N ILE A 496 26.60 16.98 -2.71
CA ILE A 496 26.75 17.88 -1.55
C ILE A 496 25.56 18.83 -1.50
N ILE A 497 24.95 18.97 -0.32
CA ILE A 497 24.08 20.11 -0.01
C ILE A 497 24.99 21.33 0.19
N PRO A 498 24.89 22.38 -0.64
CA PRO A 498 25.86 23.46 -0.65
C PRO A 498 25.76 24.34 0.60
N LYS A 499 26.89 24.94 0.99
CA LYS A 499 26.95 25.93 2.06
C LYS A 499 25.95 27.06 1.82
N GLY A 500 25.18 27.40 2.86
CA GLY A 500 24.18 28.46 2.79
C GLY A 500 22.91 28.09 2.05
N PHE A 501 22.70 26.80 1.74
CA PHE A 501 21.40 26.31 1.31
C PHE A 501 20.31 26.69 2.33
N MET A 502 19.19 27.19 1.81
CA MET A 502 18.01 27.52 2.58
C MET A 502 16.79 26.94 1.89
N ILE A 503 15.87 26.39 2.67
CA ILE A 503 14.54 26.01 2.22
C ILE A 503 13.80 27.31 1.83
N PRO A 504 13.25 27.41 0.61
CA PRO A 504 12.47 28.56 0.17
C PRO A 504 11.26 28.84 1.08
N GLN A 505 10.87 30.11 1.20
CA GLN A 505 9.75 30.55 2.05
C GLN A 505 8.37 30.10 1.51
N ASP A 506 8.29 29.82 0.21
CA ASP A 506 7.11 29.33 -0.51
C ASP A 506 7.10 27.79 -0.64
N PHE A 507 8.01 27.11 0.06
CA PHE A 507 8.03 25.65 0.10
C PHE A 507 6.70 25.11 0.64
N SER A 508 6.12 24.18 -0.10
CA SER A 508 4.93 23.43 0.32
C SER A 508 4.93 22.04 -0.29
N VAL A 509 4.25 21.13 0.38
CA VAL A 509 4.00 19.77 -0.11
C VAL A 509 2.50 19.59 -0.28
N GLU A 510 2.11 19.13 -1.47
CA GLU A 510 0.71 18.95 -1.85
C GLU A 510 0.52 17.53 -2.38
N LEU A 511 -0.34 16.74 -1.74
CA LEU A 511 -0.82 15.51 -2.34
C LEU A 511 -2.03 15.83 -3.22
N LYS A 512 -1.92 15.55 -4.51
CA LYS A 512 -2.97 15.82 -5.51
C LYS A 512 -3.46 14.55 -6.18
N GLY A 513 -4.72 14.60 -6.59
CA GLY A 513 -5.32 13.56 -7.40
C GLY A 513 -6.81 13.78 -7.60
N TYR A 514 -7.54 12.67 -7.68
CA TYR A 514 -8.98 12.63 -7.85
C TYR A 514 -9.64 12.08 -6.61
N TYR A 515 -10.86 12.53 -6.33
CA TYR A 515 -11.65 11.99 -5.23
C TYR A 515 -13.04 11.60 -5.68
N TYR A 516 -13.62 10.70 -4.90
CA TYR A 516 -15.05 10.45 -4.93
C TYR A 516 -15.56 10.17 -3.52
N ILE A 517 -16.83 10.42 -3.32
CA ILE A 517 -17.55 10.25 -2.06
C ILE A 517 -18.38 8.99 -2.16
N GLU A 518 -18.42 8.23 -1.08
CA GLU A 518 -19.29 7.08 -0.96
C GLU A 518 -19.81 6.93 0.46
N ARG A 519 -21.07 6.53 0.58
CA ARG A 519 -21.68 6.19 1.86
C ARG A 519 -21.58 4.70 2.09
N ASN A 520 -20.93 4.33 3.18
CA ASN A 520 -20.70 2.95 3.59
C ASN A 520 -21.27 2.79 5.00
N GLY A 521 -22.50 2.27 5.09
CA GLY A 521 -23.28 2.28 6.33
C GLY A 521 -23.48 3.71 6.86
N ASN A 522 -23.02 3.96 8.08
CA ASN A 522 -23.10 5.28 8.73
C ASN A 522 -21.89 6.19 8.42
N PHE A 523 -20.94 5.73 7.61
CA PHE A 523 -19.72 6.47 7.28
C PHE A 523 -19.86 7.13 5.91
N THR A 524 -19.46 8.39 5.80
CA THR A 524 -19.26 9.04 4.51
C THR A 524 -17.77 9.08 4.24
N ASN A 525 -17.30 8.23 3.34
CA ASN A 525 -15.88 8.14 3.00
C ASN A 525 -15.59 8.99 1.78
N ILE A 526 -14.52 9.77 1.86
CA ILE A 526 -13.94 10.51 0.74
C ILE A 526 -12.72 9.74 0.29
N TYR A 527 -12.88 8.98 -0.77
CA TYR A 527 -11.84 8.18 -1.39
C TYR A 527 -10.95 9.06 -2.25
N MET A 528 -9.64 9.04 -2.00
CA MET A 528 -8.65 9.92 -2.63
C MET A 528 -7.61 9.09 -3.39
N GLY A 529 -7.70 9.12 -4.71
CA GLY A 529 -6.78 8.43 -5.61
C GLY A 529 -5.77 9.38 -6.23
N VAL A 530 -4.49 9.02 -6.19
CA VAL A 530 -3.46 9.71 -6.95
C VAL A 530 -3.56 9.29 -8.43
N ASN A 531 -2.98 10.07 -9.36
CA ASN A 531 -3.14 9.97 -10.83
C ASN A 531 -2.97 8.58 -11.47
N ASN A 532 -2.57 7.54 -10.73
CA ASN A 532 -2.34 6.18 -11.18
C ASN A 532 -3.33 5.13 -10.63
N VAL A 533 -4.42 5.53 -9.95
CA VAL A 533 -5.46 4.56 -9.57
C VAL A 533 -6.26 4.16 -10.81
N ALA A 534 -6.19 2.88 -11.18
CA ALA A 534 -6.97 2.32 -12.28
C ALA A 534 -8.47 2.61 -12.10
N GLU A 535 -9.23 2.61 -13.20
CA GLU A 535 -10.68 2.86 -13.19
C GLU A 535 -11.45 1.89 -12.26
N ASP A 536 -10.87 0.72 -12.01
CA ASP A 536 -11.34 -0.34 -11.11
C ASP A 536 -10.54 -0.42 -9.79
N GLY A 537 -9.66 0.56 -9.54
CA GLY A 537 -8.78 0.71 -8.39
C GLY A 537 -9.49 0.96 -7.05
N TYR A 538 -8.84 0.63 -5.93
CA TYR A 538 -9.25 1.04 -4.58
C TYR A 538 -8.20 2.01 -4.02
N PRO A 539 -8.56 3.26 -3.73
CA PRO A 539 -7.56 4.26 -3.39
C PRO A 539 -6.90 3.98 -2.04
N PHE A 540 -5.60 4.27 -1.98
CA PHE A 540 -4.78 4.08 -0.79
C PHE A 540 -5.11 5.07 0.32
N LEU A 541 -5.46 6.29 -0.05
CA LEU A 541 -5.84 7.33 0.90
C LEU A 541 -7.36 7.51 0.88
N PHE A 542 -7.96 7.59 2.06
CA PHE A 542 -9.32 8.05 2.19
C PHE A 542 -9.52 8.78 3.51
N ALA A 543 -10.42 9.75 3.49
CA ALA A 543 -10.86 10.47 4.66
C ALA A 543 -12.28 10.03 5.05
N THR A 544 -12.63 10.20 6.31
CA THR A 544 -14.01 10.10 6.79
C THR A 544 -14.55 11.52 6.94
N LEU A 545 -15.70 11.79 6.33
CA LEU A 545 -16.46 13.02 6.52
C LEU A 545 -17.42 12.83 7.70
N HIS A 546 -17.22 13.65 8.72
CA HIS A 546 -18.06 13.71 9.91
C HIS A 546 -19.02 14.89 9.81
N THR A 547 -20.17 14.78 10.48
CA THR A 547 -21.12 15.87 10.61
C THR A 547 -21.59 15.94 12.06
N ASP A 548 -21.26 17.04 12.72
CA ASP A 548 -21.64 17.32 14.10
C ASP A 548 -23.16 17.59 14.18
N GLY A 549 -23.74 17.51 15.38
CA GLY A 549 -25.19 17.70 15.57
C GLY A 549 -25.73 19.08 15.17
N ASN A 550 -24.85 20.07 15.02
CA ASN A 550 -25.16 21.42 14.54
C ASN A 550 -25.01 21.57 13.01
N GLY A 551 -24.64 20.51 12.29
CA GLY A 551 -24.41 20.51 10.84
C GLY A 551 -22.98 20.88 10.42
N THR A 552 -22.08 21.22 11.35
CA THR A 552 -20.66 21.46 11.02
C THR A 552 -20.01 20.17 10.56
N GLN A 553 -19.27 20.25 9.44
CA GLN A 553 -18.56 19.10 8.88
C GLN A 553 -17.07 19.19 9.17
N TRP A 554 -16.42 18.04 9.28
CA TRP A 554 -14.97 17.95 9.39
C TRP A 554 -14.49 16.62 8.79
N VAL A 555 -13.23 16.57 8.39
CA VAL A 555 -12.62 15.42 7.74
C VAL A 555 -11.47 14.85 8.57
N GLU A 556 -11.38 13.52 8.60
CA GLU A 556 -10.31 12.77 9.25
C GLU A 556 -9.66 11.82 8.24
N THR A 557 -8.35 11.92 8.02
CA THR A 557 -7.59 10.91 7.28
C THR A 557 -6.50 10.33 8.18
N ALA A 558 -6.28 9.02 8.07
CA ALA A 558 -5.26 8.32 8.85
C ALA A 558 -4.32 7.52 7.94
N ILE A 559 -3.03 7.74 8.09
CA ILE A 559 -1.96 6.93 7.51
C ILE A 559 -1.51 5.97 8.62
N GLU A 560 -2.17 4.81 8.72
CA GLU A 560 -2.07 3.91 9.87
C GLU A 560 -0.64 3.35 10.08
N VAL A 561 0.10 3.07 9.00
CA VAL A 561 1.51 2.61 9.07
C VAL A 561 2.42 3.61 9.78
N SER A 562 2.25 4.90 9.48
CA SER A 562 3.02 5.97 10.11
C SER A 562 2.38 6.47 11.40
N LYS A 563 1.21 5.92 11.78
CA LYS A 563 0.37 6.39 12.89
C LYS A 563 0.07 7.89 12.81
N ILE A 564 -0.06 8.40 11.59
CA ILE A 564 -0.38 9.81 11.35
C ILE A 564 -1.89 9.95 11.20
N VAL A 565 -2.47 10.91 11.92
CA VAL A 565 -3.87 11.33 11.73
C VAL A 565 -3.88 12.82 11.40
N VAL A 566 -4.55 13.19 10.32
CA VAL A 566 -4.73 14.58 9.90
C VAL A 566 -6.21 14.91 9.96
N THR A 567 -6.57 15.98 10.68
CA THR A 567 -7.94 16.48 10.74
C THR A 567 -8.04 17.86 10.12
N GLY A 568 -9.15 18.09 9.42
CA GLY A 568 -9.51 19.41 8.91
C GLY A 568 -10.96 19.74 9.20
N ARG A 569 -11.26 21.01 9.44
CA ARG A 569 -12.60 21.49 9.80
C ARG A 569 -13.04 22.65 8.92
#